data_AF-A0A2D6Y9V8-F1
#
_entry.id   AF-A0A2D6Y9V8-F1
#
_cell.length_a   1.000
_cell.length_b   1.000
_cell.length_c   1.000
_cell.angle_alpha   90.00
_cell.angle_beta   90.00
_cell.angle_gamma   90.00
#
_symmetry.space_group_name_H-M   'P 1'
#
loop_
_entity.id
_entity.type
_entity.pdbx_description
1 polymer ?
#
loop_
_entity_poly.entity_id
_entity_poly.type
_entity_poly.pdbx_seq_one_letter_code
_entity_poly.pdbx_strand_id
1 'polypeptide(L)' 'MQQTAESVWKKCLSFVEDNIDPQAFKTWFNPIVPVKLKDNALNIEVPSKFFYEWIEEH' A
#
# COMPACT_ATOMS: atom_id res chain seq x y z
N MET A 1 16.13 -9.18 12.39
CA MET A 1 15.30 -9.57 11.24
C MET A 1 15.37 -8.43 10.23
N GLN A 2 15.79 -8.68 8.98
CA GLN A 2 15.74 -7.67 7.93
C GLN A 2 14.28 -7.40 7.54
N GLN A 3 13.91 -6.13 7.40
CA GLN A 3 12.59 -5.75 6.89
C GLN A 3 12.55 -6.03 5.38
N THR A 4 11.57 -6.80 4.93
CA THR A 4 11.27 -6.98 3.50
C THR A 4 10.18 -6.01 3.07
N ALA A 5 10.10 -5.72 1.77
CA ALA A 5 9.04 -4.89 1.20
C ALA A 5 7.65 -5.42 1.59
N GLU A 6 7.45 -6.74 1.53
CA GLU A 6 6.22 -7.41 1.97
C GLU A 6 5.92 -7.21 3.46
N SER A 7 6.92 -7.36 4.33
CA SER A 7 6.73 -7.21 5.78
C SER A 7 6.36 -5.79 6.18
N VAL A 8 6.89 -4.79 5.46
CA VAL A 8 6.57 -3.37 5.70
C VAL A 8 5.20 -3.05 5.13
N TRP A 9 4.91 -3.48 3.91
CA TRP A 9 3.61 -3.26 3.29
C TRP A 9 2.48 -3.89 4.08
N LYS A 10 2.65 -5.11 4.61
CA LYS A 10 1.65 -5.73 5.48
C LYS A 10 1.32 -4.89 6.71
N LYS A 11 2.34 -4.24 7.32
CA LYS A 11 2.12 -3.31 8.43
C LYS A 11 1.39 -2.04 7.99
N CYS A 12 1.74 -1.50 6.81
CA CYS A 12 1.02 -0.38 6.22
C CYS A 12 -0.45 -0.74 5.96
N LEU A 13 -0.72 -1.91 5.36
CA LEU A 13 -2.08 -2.39 5.09
C LEU A 13 -2.91 -2.50 6.36
N SER A 14 -2.38 -3.08 7.45
CA SER A 14 -3.11 -3.13 8.73
C SER A 14 -3.42 -1.74 9.27
N PHE A 15 -2.49 -0.79 9.16
CA PHE A 15 -2.76 0.58 9.58
C PHE A 15 -3.83 1.24 8.69
N VAL A 16 -3.76 1.09 7.37
CA VAL A 16 -4.74 1.70 6.46
C VAL A 16 -6.13 1.08 6.63
N GLU A 17 -6.22 -0.24 6.76
CA GLU A 17 -7.49 -0.96 6.96
C GLU A 17 -8.27 -0.46 8.18
N ASP A 18 -7.56 -0.07 9.25
CA ASP A 18 -8.17 0.48 10.47
C ASP A 18 -8.64 1.95 10.32
N ASN A 19 -8.20 2.66 9.28
CA ASN A 19 -8.38 4.11 9.15
C ASN A 19 -9.30 4.55 7.99
N ILE A 20 -9.64 3.65 7.05
CA ILE A 20 -10.51 3.99 5.91
C ILE A 20 -11.68 3.02 5.79
N ASP A 21 -12.65 3.38 4.95
CA ASP A 21 -13.80 2.50 4.69
C ASP A 21 -13.34 1.13 4.13
N PRO A 22 -13.88 0.00 4.63
CA PRO A 22 -13.48 -1.34 4.19
C PRO A 22 -13.62 -1.59 2.68
N GLN A 23 -14.57 -0.95 2.01
CA GLN A 23 -14.73 -1.04 0.56
C GLN A 23 -13.65 -0.25 -0.17
N ALA A 24 -13.30 0.94 0.33
CA ALA A 24 -12.18 1.73 -0.19
C ALA A 24 -10.86 0.95 -0.04
N PHE A 25 -10.61 0.36 1.13
CA PHE A 25 -9.42 -0.47 1.37
C PHE A 25 -9.31 -1.63 0.39
N LYS A 26 -10.39 -2.42 0.24
CA LYS A 26 -10.41 -3.58 -0.66
C LYS A 26 -10.21 -3.18 -2.12
N THR A 27 -10.68 -2.01 -2.52
CA THR A 27 -10.59 -1.54 -3.90
C THR A 27 -9.21 -0.98 -4.20
N TRP A 28 -8.69 -0.12 -3.31
CA TRP A 28 -7.53 0.71 -3.60
C TRP A 28 -6.22 0.17 -3.03
N PHE A 29 -6.22 -0.54 -1.90
CA PHE A 29 -4.98 -0.97 -1.24
C PHE A 29 -4.71 -2.46 -1.39
N ASN A 30 -5.75 -3.30 -1.35
CA ASN A 30 -5.60 -4.74 -1.46
C ASN A 30 -4.93 -5.22 -2.78
N PRO A 31 -5.15 -4.58 -3.95
CA PRO A 31 -4.48 -4.96 -5.20
C PRO A 31 -3.02 -4.49 -5.33
N ILE A 32 -2.52 -3.68 -4.39
CA ILE A 32 -1.18 -3.08 -4.48
C ILE A 32 -0.11 -4.09 -4.06
N VAL A 33 0.95 -4.18 -4.86
CA VAL A 33 2.05 -5.11 -4.63
C VAL A 33 3.32 -4.36 -4.22
N PRO A 34 3.98 -4.71 -3.12
CA PRO A 34 5.25 -4.11 -2.74
C PRO A 34 6.39 -4.68 -3.59
N VAL A 35 7.15 -3.81 -4.25
CA VAL A 35 8.21 -4.20 -5.19
C VAL A 35 9.58 -4.17 -4.53
N LYS A 36 9.88 -3.09 -3.79
CA LYS A 36 11.24 -2.87 -3.27
C LYS A 36 11.24 -1.97 -2.04
N LEU A 37 11.96 -2.38 -1.01
CA LEU A 37 12.29 -1.54 0.12
C LEU A 37 13.77 -1.14 0.02
N LYS A 38 14.05 0.16 -0.05
CA LYS A 38 15.41 0.69 -0.11
C LYS A 38 15.45 2.05 0.59
N ASP A 39 16.42 2.24 1.49
CA ASP A 39 16.65 3.52 2.18
C ASP A 39 15.38 4.10 2.83
N ASN A 40 14.61 3.24 3.53
CA ASN A 40 13.29 3.55 4.11
C ASN A 40 12.18 3.98 3.13
N ALA A 41 12.43 3.94 1.82
CA ALA A 41 11.40 4.10 0.80
C ALA A 41 10.85 2.74 0.36
N LEU A 42 9.55 2.55 0.53
CA LEU A 42 8.82 1.41 0.01
C LEU A 42 8.26 1.76 -1.38
N ASN A 43 8.74 1.08 -2.41
CA ASN A 43 8.21 1.17 -3.75
C ASN A 43 7.09 0.15 -3.90
N ILE A 44 5.94 0.62 -4.36
CA ILE A 44 4.74 -0.17 -4.58
C ILE A 44 4.33 -0.10 -6.05
N GLU A 45 3.75 -1.18 -6.56
CA GLU A 45 3.15 -1.26 -7.88
C GLU A 45 1.63 -1.18 -7.72
N VAL A 46 1.01 -0.32 -8.53
CA VAL A 46 -0.43 -0.13 -8.58
C VAL A 46 -0.99 -0.62 -9.93
N PRO A 47 -2.24 -1.13 -9.98
CA PRO A 47 -2.81 -1.68 -11.21
C PRO A 47 -3.02 -0.65 -12.33
N SER A 48 -3.24 0.63 -11.99
CA SER A 48 -3.45 1.69 -12.97
C SER A 48 -3.23 3.07 -12.36
N LYS A 49 -3.17 4.12 -13.20
CA LYS A 49 -3.04 5.51 -12.79
C LYS A 49 -4.13 5.96 -11.81
N PHE A 50 -5.35 5.43 -11.91
CA PHE A 50 -6.46 5.79 -11.03
C PHE A 50 -6.19 5.48 -9.55
N PHE A 51 -5.41 4.45 -9.25
CA PHE A 51 -5.03 4.12 -7.88
C PHE A 51 -4.13 5.19 -7.29
N TYR A 52 -3.16 5.66 -8.08
CA TYR A 52 -2.27 6.74 -7.67
C TYR A 52 -3.06 8.03 -7.38
N GLU A 53 -3.94 8.42 -8.32
CA GLU A 53 -4.77 9.63 -8.16
C GLU A 53 -5.65 9.54 -6.91
N TRP A 54 -6.31 8.41 -6.68
CA TRP A 54 -7.17 8.24 -5.51
C TRP A 54 -6.40 8.33 -4.19
N ILE A 55 -5.20 7.74 -4.11
CA ILE A 55 -4.32 7.76 -2.92
C ILE A 55 -3.74 9.16 -2.66
N GLU A 56 -3.50 9.97 -3.69
CA GLU A 56 -3.06 11.36 -3.49
C GLU A 56 -4.18 12.29 -3.03
N GLU A 57 -5.43 11.99 -3.41
CA GLU A 57 -6.58 12.82 -3.09
C GLU A 57 -7.20 12.55 -1.70
N HIS A 58 -6.99 11.35 -1.11
CA HIS A 58 -7.59 10.90 0.16
C HIS A 58 -6.54 10.62 1.24
#